data_AF-A0A1W9Z0E3-F1
#
_entry.id   AF-A0A1W9Z0E3-F1
#
_cell.length_a   1.000
_cell.length_b   1.000
_cell.length_c   1.000
_cell.angle_alpha   90.00
_cell.angle_beta   90.00
_cell.angle_gamma   90.00
#
_symmetry.space_group_name_H-M   'P 1'
#
loop_
_entity.id
_entity.type
_entity.pdbx_description
1 polymer ?
#
loop_
_entity_poly.entity_id
_entity_poly.type
_entity_poly.pdbx_seq_one_letter_code
_entity_poly.pdbx_strand_id
1 'polypeptide(L)'
;MATNKSEYALYLNDKDGSLVTVMPGEDIPSWAKVTNPYVLGKDSEEPGSGESEEVESSGPPPRAGKGSGEAAWRAYAEEQGVDVSGAEGRDDIIDALDAAGVPVE
;
A
#
# COMPACT_ATOMS: atom_id res chain seq x y z
N MET A 1 -8.91 25.77 -11.12
CA MET A 1 -7.81 25.99 -10.18
C MET A 1 -7.64 24.70 -9.38
N ALA A 2 -6.44 24.36 -8.92
CA ALA A 2 -6.29 23.19 -8.05
C ALA A 2 -6.76 23.57 -6.65
N THR A 3 -7.40 22.66 -5.93
CA THR A 3 -7.91 22.90 -4.57
C THR A 3 -7.11 22.03 -3.61
N ASN A 4 -6.82 22.54 -2.41
CA ASN A 4 -6.24 21.72 -1.35
C ASN A 4 -7.29 20.71 -0.88
N LYS A 5 -7.12 19.45 -1.23
CA LYS A 5 -8.01 18.36 -0.81
C LYS A 5 -7.50 17.59 0.40
N SER A 6 -6.33 17.95 0.94
CA SER A 6 -5.83 17.33 2.16
C SER A 6 -6.57 17.84 3.40
N GLU A 7 -6.52 17.07 4.48
CA GLU A 7 -6.96 17.49 5.81
C GLU A 7 -6.03 18.52 6.49
N TYR A 8 -4.88 18.82 5.86
CA TYR A 8 -3.84 19.68 6.42
C TYR A 8 -3.84 21.08 5.78
N ALA A 9 -3.32 22.06 6.52
CA ALA A 9 -3.03 23.39 6.00
C ALA A 9 -1.72 23.39 5.21
N LEU A 10 -1.72 24.03 4.04
CA LEU A 10 -0.50 24.22 3.25
C LEU A 10 0.13 25.57 3.57
N TYR A 11 1.43 25.54 3.83
CA TYR A 11 2.25 26.73 4.01
C TYR A 11 3.12 26.91 2.76
N LEU A 12 2.81 27.93 1.96
CA LEU A 12 3.50 28.24 0.71
C LEU A 12 4.24 29.57 0.86
N ASN A 13 5.47 29.66 0.35
CA ASN A 13 6.16 30.94 0.24
C ASN A 13 5.98 31.48 -1.17
N ASP A 14 5.49 32.71 -1.30
CA ASP A 14 5.48 33.40 -2.58
C ASP A 14 6.91 33.79 -3.02
N LYS A 15 7.07 34.28 -4.24
CA LYS A 15 8.33 34.75 -4.83
C LYS A 15 8.99 35.86 -4.00
N ASP A 16 8.18 36.61 -3.26
CA ASP A 16 8.62 37.67 -2.35
C ASP A 16 8.93 37.16 -0.92
N GLY A 17 8.85 35.84 -0.69
CA GLY A 17 9.09 35.21 0.62
C GLY A 17 7.95 35.40 1.63
N SER A 18 6.80 35.90 1.19
CA SER A 18 5.62 36.03 2.04
C SER A 18 4.93 34.68 2.22
N LEU A 19 4.59 34.36 3.47
CA LEU A 19 3.89 33.13 3.82
C LEU A 19 2.41 33.23 3.44
N VAL A 20 1.95 32.29 2.62
CA VAL A 20 0.56 32.10 2.22
C VAL A 20 0.08 30.77 2.78
N THR A 21 -0.99 30.82 3.57
CA THR A 21 -1.62 29.63 4.14
C THR A 21 -2.86 29.29 3.33
N VAL A 22 -2.97 28.03 2.89
CA VAL A 22 -4.14 27.51 2.16
C VAL A 22 -4.80 26.45 3.03
N MET A 23 -6.06 26.68 3.44
CA MET A 23 -6.79 25.76 4.29
C MET A 23 -7.30 24.53 3.52
N PRO A 24 -7.69 23.45 4.21
CA PRO A 24 -8.43 22.34 3.59
C PRO A 24 -9.68 22.84 2.84
N GLY A 25 -9.84 22.40 1.58
CA GLY A 25 -10.94 22.82 0.70
C GLY A 25 -10.75 24.17 0.01
N GLU A 26 -9.66 24.89 0.29
CA GLU A 26 -9.38 26.21 -0.30
C GLU A 26 -8.61 26.09 -1.62
N ASP A 27 -8.84 27.03 -2.53
CA ASP A 27 -8.17 27.07 -3.83
C ASP A 27 -6.67 27.39 -3.67
N ILE A 28 -5.85 26.55 -4.30
CA ILE A 28 -4.41 26.74 -4.38
C ILE A 28 -4.13 27.86 -5.39
N PRO A 29 -3.33 28.89 -5.02
CA PRO A 29 -2.96 29.97 -5.93
C PRO A 29 -2.33 29.46 -7.22
N SER A 30 -2.65 30.08 -8.35
CA SER A 30 -2.19 29.63 -9.68
C SER A 30 -0.68 29.71 -9.91
N TRP A 31 0.03 30.49 -9.09
CA TRP A 31 1.49 30.57 -9.10
C TRP A 31 2.15 29.38 -8.38
N ALA A 32 1.43 28.70 -7.49
CA ALA A 32 1.96 27.63 -6.65
C ALA A 32 1.88 26.30 -7.40
N LYS A 33 3.06 25.71 -7.69
CA LYS A 33 3.15 24.37 -8.28
C LYS A 33 3.18 23.32 -7.17
N VAL A 34 2.00 22.89 -6.73
CA VAL A 34 1.87 21.78 -5.79
C VAL A 34 1.91 20.46 -6.53
N THR A 35 2.88 19.60 -6.22
CA THR A 35 3.03 18.26 -6.82
C THR A 35 2.75 17.13 -5.83
N ASN A 36 2.47 17.44 -4.57
CA ASN A 36 2.20 16.45 -3.54
C ASN A 36 0.82 15.80 -3.81
N PRO A 37 0.75 14.47 -4.07
CA PRO A 37 -0.50 13.78 -4.35
C PRO A 37 -1.53 13.90 -3.21
N TYR A 38 -1.10 13.80 -1.94
CA TYR A 38 -1.95 13.99 -0.76
C TYR A 38 -2.73 15.31 -0.78
N VAL A 39 -2.11 16.37 -1.30
CA VAL A 39 -2.71 17.71 -1.35
C VAL A 39 -3.71 17.85 -2.49
N LEU A 40 -3.46 17.17 -3.61
CA LEU A 40 -4.31 17.26 -4.80
C LEU A 40 -5.52 16.30 -4.73
N GLY A 41 -5.59 15.49 -3.68
CA GLY A 41 -6.52 14.36 -3.54
C GLY A 41 -6.55 13.50 -4.79
N LYS A 42 -5.38 13.36 -5.42
CA LYS A 42 -5.05 12.08 -6.05
C LYS A 42 -4.80 11.20 -4.86
N ASP A 43 -5.63 10.18 -4.67
CA ASP A 43 -5.44 9.12 -3.70
C ASP A 43 -3.95 8.86 -3.56
N SER A 44 -3.36 9.48 -2.55
CA SER A 44 -2.25 8.85 -1.91
C SER A 44 -2.99 7.79 -1.14
N GLU A 45 -2.89 6.55 -1.61
CA GLU A 45 -3.40 5.38 -0.94
C GLU A 45 -3.05 5.48 0.54
N GLU A 46 -3.95 6.05 1.34
CA GLU A 46 -4.00 5.74 2.75
C GLU A 46 -4.63 4.36 2.81
N PRO A 47 -3.99 3.39 3.48
CA PRO A 47 -4.56 2.07 3.68
C PRO A 47 -5.71 2.17 4.68
N GLY A 48 -6.87 2.64 4.21
CA GLY A 48 -8.14 2.53 4.89
C GLY A 48 -8.71 1.14 4.65
N SER A 49 -8.61 0.28 5.66
CA SER A 49 -9.16 -1.08 5.74
C SER A 49 -10.43 -1.28 4.93
N GLY A 50 -10.38 -2.15 3.91
CA GLY A 50 -11.55 -2.36 3.07
C GLY A 50 -11.51 -3.53 2.11
N GLU A 51 -10.39 -3.83 1.47
CA GLU A 51 -10.20 -5.05 0.69
C GLU A 51 -8.68 -5.25 0.59
N SER A 52 -8.21 -6.37 1.10
CA SER A 52 -6.80 -6.75 1.10
C SER A 52 -6.37 -7.11 -0.32
N GLU A 53 -6.23 -6.10 -1.18
CA GLU A 53 -5.38 -6.17 -2.38
C GLU A 53 -4.02 -5.55 -2.02
N GLU A 54 -3.32 -6.21 -1.08
CA GLU A 54 -1.88 -6.00 -0.88
C GLU A 54 -1.14 -6.64 -2.05
N VAL A 55 -1.12 -5.95 -3.18
CA VAL A 55 -0.12 -6.15 -4.24
C VAL A 55 1.18 -5.49 -3.81
N GLU A 56 1.90 -6.06 -2.84
CA GLU A 56 3.35 -5.90 -2.61
C GLU A 56 3.79 -6.84 -1.46
N SER A 57 3.83 -8.14 -1.71
CA SER A 57 4.90 -8.97 -1.17
C SER A 57 5.22 -10.07 -2.16
N SER A 58 6.12 -9.75 -3.09
CA SER A 58 6.84 -10.75 -3.90
C SER A 58 7.82 -11.60 -3.03
N GLY A 59 7.52 -11.74 -1.74
CA GLY A 59 8.28 -12.45 -0.75
C GLY A 59 7.35 -13.34 0.06
N PRO A 60 7.85 -14.45 0.62
CA PRO A 60 7.03 -15.40 1.34
C PRO A 60 6.31 -14.78 2.53
N PRO A 61 5.06 -15.21 2.81
CA PRO A 61 4.40 -14.85 4.06
C PRO A 61 5.23 -15.37 5.26
N PRO A 62 5.17 -14.71 6.43
CA PRO A 62 6.01 -15.08 7.58
C PRO A 62 5.61 -16.43 8.17
N ARG A 63 6.58 -17.22 8.66
CA ARG A 63 6.36 -18.53 9.33
C ARG A 63 5.63 -18.48 10.68
N ALA A 64 5.58 -17.35 11.37
CA ALA A 64 4.82 -17.21 12.62
C ALA A 64 4.36 -15.76 12.87
N GLY A 65 3.18 -15.60 13.47
CA GLY A 65 2.60 -14.30 13.81
C GLY A 65 1.32 -13.95 13.06
N LYS A 66 0.95 -12.67 13.10
CA LYS A 66 -0.24 -12.15 12.41
C LYS A 66 0.08 -12.04 10.92
N GLY A 67 -0.67 -12.75 10.08
CA GLY A 67 -0.38 -12.87 8.63
C GLY A 67 0.24 -14.23 8.23
N SER A 68 0.57 -15.06 9.21
CA SER A 68 1.14 -16.39 9.01
C SER A 68 0.08 -17.49 8.87
N GLY A 69 -1.16 -17.16 8.53
CA GLY A 69 -2.23 -18.16 8.48
C GLY A 69 -2.07 -19.11 7.29
N GLU A 70 -2.65 -20.31 7.39
CA GLU A 70 -2.77 -21.24 6.25
C GLU A 70 -3.36 -20.55 5.01
N ALA A 71 -4.34 -19.66 5.20
CA ALA A 71 -4.94 -18.87 4.13
C ALA A 71 -3.91 -17.97 3.41
N ALA A 72 -2.94 -17.40 4.12
CA ALA A 72 -1.89 -16.57 3.51
C ALA A 72 -0.92 -17.41 2.69
N TRP A 73 -0.60 -18.62 3.16
CA TRP A 73 0.25 -19.56 2.42
C TRP A 73 -0.44 -20.14 1.20
N ARG A 74 -1.75 -20.44 1.26
CA ARG A 74 -2.52 -20.86 0.07
C ARG A 74 -2.57 -19.75 -0.98
N ALA A 75 -2.87 -18.51 -0.58
CA ALA A 75 -2.87 -17.38 -1.50
C ALA A 75 -1.50 -17.19 -2.16
N TYR A 76 -0.41 -17.29 -1.39
CA TYR A 76 0.95 -17.22 -1.93
C TYR A 76 1.26 -18.37 -2.88
N ALA A 77 0.85 -19.60 -2.56
CA ALA A 77 1.05 -20.74 -3.45
C ALA A 77 0.30 -20.60 -4.78
N GLU A 78 -0.96 -20.14 -4.74
CA GLU A 78 -1.76 -19.85 -5.93
C GLU A 78 -1.11 -18.75 -6.80
N GLU A 79 -0.57 -17.70 -6.18
CA GLU A 79 0.15 -16.64 -6.88
C GLU A 79 1.42 -17.15 -7.58
N GLN A 80 2.14 -18.06 -6.94
CA GLN A 80 3.36 -18.68 -7.49
C GLN A 80 3.04 -19.84 -8.47
N GLY A 81 1.77 -20.19 -8.63
CA GLY A 81 1.33 -21.28 -9.52
C GLY A 81 1.63 -22.68 -9.00
N VAL A 82 1.78 -22.84 -7.67
CA VAL A 82 2.01 -24.13 -7.00
C VAL A 82 0.68 -24.69 -6.53
N ASP A 83 0.33 -25.91 -6.98
CA ASP A 83 -0.87 -26.59 -6.50
C ASP A 83 -0.65 -27.14 -5.09
N VAL A 84 -1.39 -26.61 -4.13
CA VAL A 84 -1.33 -27.01 -2.71
C VAL A 84 -2.68 -27.56 -2.23
N SER A 85 -3.51 -28.02 -3.16
CA SER A 85 -4.85 -28.55 -2.87
C SER A 85 -4.82 -29.82 -2.02
N GLY A 86 -3.71 -30.56 -2.06
CA GLY A 86 -3.46 -31.76 -1.25
C GLY A 86 -2.80 -31.50 0.11
N ALA A 87 -2.49 -30.25 0.45
CA ALA A 87 -1.84 -29.92 1.71
C ALA A 87 -2.86 -29.86 2.86
N GLU A 88 -2.63 -30.68 3.89
CA GLU A 88 -3.51 -30.81 5.06
C GLU A 88 -3.33 -29.66 6.06
N GLY A 89 -2.17 -28.99 6.02
CA GLY A 89 -1.86 -27.85 6.86
C GLY A 89 -0.92 -26.83 6.24
N ARG A 90 -0.78 -25.70 6.94
CA ARG A 90 0.15 -24.62 6.61
C ARG A 90 1.59 -25.09 6.40
N ASP A 91 2.09 -26.02 7.21
CA ASP A 91 3.45 -26.56 7.07
C ASP A 91 3.59 -27.37 5.77
N ASP A 92 2.60 -28.19 5.41
CA ASP A 92 2.60 -28.95 4.13
C ASP A 92 2.59 -28.02 2.91
N ILE A 93 1.93 -26.85 3.00
CA ILE A 93 1.93 -25.83 1.94
C ILE A 93 3.35 -25.23 1.78
N ILE A 94 4.02 -24.94 2.89
CA ILE A 94 5.39 -24.40 2.89
C ILE A 94 6.37 -25.41 2.30
N ASP A 95 6.28 -26.68 2.70
CA ASP A 95 7.12 -27.75 2.14
C ASP A 95 6.89 -27.93 0.64
N ALA A 96 5.64 -27.83 0.15
CA ALA A 96 5.33 -27.88 -1.27
C ALA A 96 5.93 -26.71 -2.06
N LEU A 97 5.94 -25.50 -1.46
CA LEU A 97 6.55 -24.31 -2.04
C LEU A 97 8.07 -24.40 -2.08
N ASP A 98 8.71 -24.83 -0.98
CA ASP A 98 10.15 -25.04 -0.90
C ASP A 98 10.61 -26.10 -1.92
N ALA A 99 9.86 -27.20 -2.04
CA ALA A 99 10.11 -28.25 -3.04
C ALA A 99 9.95 -27.76 -4.48
N ALA A 100 9.06 -26.77 -4.71
CA ALA A 100 8.89 -26.11 -6.01
C ALA A 100 9.98 -25.04 -6.28
N GLY A 101 10.87 -24.77 -5.32
CA GLY A 101 11.90 -23.73 -5.42
C GLY A 101 11.37 -22.31 -5.20
N VAL A 102 10.19 -22.18 -4.61
CA VAL A 102 9.60 -20.91 -4.22
C VAL A 102 10.19 -20.49 -2.86
N PRO A 103 10.62 -19.24 -2.69
CA PRO A 103 11.18 -18.79 -1.42
C PRO A 103 10.15 -18.88 -0.28
N VAL A 104 10.58 -19.36 0.89
CA VAL A 104 9.77 -19.48 2.13
C VAL A 104 10.55 -18.90 3.33
N GLU A 105 9.91 -18.11 4.22
CA GLU A 105 10.56 -17.46 5.37
C GLU A 105 9.87 -17.77 6.71
#